data_AF-A0AAN1QCZ3-F1
#
_entry.id   AF-A0AAN1QCZ3-F1
#
_cell.length_a   1.000
_cell.length_b   1.000
_cell.length_c   1.000
_cell.angle_alpha   90.00
_cell.angle_beta   90.00
_cell.angle_gamma   90.00
#
_symmetry.space_group_name_H-M   'P 1'
#
loop_
_entity.id
_entity.type
_entity.pdbx_description
1 polymer ?
#
loop_
_entity_poly.entity_id
_entity_poly.type
_entity_poly.pdbx_seq_one_letter_code
_entity_poly.pdbx_strand_id
1 'polypeptide(L)'
;MPVRSSPVRYGSLPFAEAIAFFRQKLDMPSERWADVWRDAHNRAFMVAGATKRDLLADLRGAVDKAISEGQSIGAFQKAFKDIVARHGWEHTGPASWRSRVIFETNLRQSYNAGREEQIQRIKHKRPYALYRHGDSEHPRELHLKWNNLVLPVDHPWWETHSPSNGYGCKCKKFLLSEADLKRRGLVVGKAPDDGEYEWVDKATWELHKIPRGIDPGFDYRPQTPADLTKAVAKREAAKPALAERLPERIVESAFSSVKGVTAQGLSELLAKLPAPQREPLAEFLKAHPVKTLFIKQTEMGKGAAGLKVAPAIADYLGKDPYLVRSFYYSRRASRVNGFTATSWDHLVIKVKGGDTLKTVDMQAVQAAAADVLADAHANRGPRQLMPRGASGEALRRHWSVSANVGDKLGESAQRISTWLHELGHQVHFWAGEPNLTGIGLITEYAGTNGKEMAAEAFAAWVLARESMLEHFPKLAKGVEAMLAKATAATTKSGR
;
A
#
# COMPACT_ATOMS: atom_id res chain seq x y z
N MET A 1 -64.70 -6.44 -11.62
CA MET A 1 -63.77 -6.06 -10.54
C MET A 1 -62.43 -6.74 -10.81
N PRO A 2 -61.40 -6.07 -11.36
CA PRO A 2 -60.10 -6.70 -11.48
C PRO A 2 -59.40 -6.69 -10.11
N VAL A 3 -58.91 -7.86 -9.70
CA VAL A 3 -58.13 -8.08 -8.49
C VAL A 3 -56.82 -7.29 -8.61
N ARG A 4 -56.58 -6.39 -7.66
CA ARG A 4 -55.30 -5.67 -7.52
C ARG A 4 -54.20 -6.68 -7.23
N SER A 5 -53.24 -6.82 -8.13
CA SER A 5 -51.98 -7.49 -7.86
C SER A 5 -51.19 -6.67 -6.84
N SER A 6 -50.99 -7.22 -5.64
CA SER A 6 -49.98 -6.69 -4.73
C SER A 6 -48.59 -7.02 -5.29
N PRO A 7 -47.69 -6.05 -5.49
CA PRO A 7 -46.34 -6.36 -5.95
C PRO A 7 -45.60 -7.13 -4.86
N VAL A 8 -45.20 -8.37 -5.18
CA VAL A 8 -44.30 -9.19 -4.37
C VAL A 8 -42.98 -8.44 -4.20
N ARG A 9 -42.65 -8.03 -2.96
CA ARG A 9 -41.35 -7.47 -2.61
C ARG A 9 -40.34 -8.61 -2.43
N TYR A 10 -39.38 -8.71 -3.34
CA TYR A 10 -38.22 -9.59 -3.20
C TYR A 10 -37.19 -8.92 -2.28
N GLY A 11 -37.39 -9.02 -0.97
CA GLY A 11 -36.39 -8.67 0.04
C GLY A 11 -35.96 -9.93 0.76
N SER A 12 -34.71 -10.35 0.62
CA SER A 12 -34.15 -11.38 1.50
C SER A 12 -34.29 -10.90 2.95
N LEU A 13 -34.92 -11.70 3.81
CA LEU A 13 -35.03 -11.36 5.23
C LEU A 13 -33.62 -11.14 5.82
N PRO A 14 -33.39 -10.06 6.59
CA PRO A 14 -32.10 -9.79 7.20
C PRO A 14 -31.64 -10.99 8.05
N PHE A 15 -30.38 -11.41 7.88
CA PHE A 15 -29.82 -12.48 8.70
C PHE A 15 -29.29 -11.90 10.03
N ALA A 16 -30.14 -11.90 11.04
CA ALA A 16 -29.91 -11.21 12.32
C ALA A 16 -28.59 -11.59 12.99
N GLU A 17 -28.24 -12.87 13.02
CA GLU A 17 -27.02 -13.36 13.67
C GLU A 17 -25.76 -12.87 12.93
N ALA A 18 -25.79 -12.81 11.60
CA ALA A 18 -24.68 -12.26 10.82
C ALA A 18 -24.52 -10.75 11.02
N ILE A 19 -25.64 -10.02 11.09
CA ILE A 19 -25.65 -8.57 11.38
C ILE A 19 -25.11 -8.31 12.78
N ALA A 20 -25.56 -9.07 13.79
CA ALA A 20 -25.10 -8.95 15.16
C ALA A 20 -23.59 -9.21 15.26
N PHE A 21 -23.09 -10.29 14.64
CA PHE A 21 -21.66 -10.59 14.58
C PHE A 21 -20.84 -9.47 13.92
N PHE A 22 -21.35 -8.86 12.85
CA PHE A 22 -20.62 -7.78 12.19
C PHE A 22 -20.61 -6.50 13.03
N ARG A 23 -21.76 -6.11 13.60
CA ARG A 23 -21.91 -4.87 14.37
C ARG A 23 -21.13 -4.87 15.67
N GLN A 24 -20.84 -6.03 16.25
CA GLN A 24 -19.93 -6.15 17.38
C GLN A 24 -18.45 -6.02 16.99
N LYS A 25 -18.06 -5.68 15.76
CA LYS A 25 -16.64 -5.48 15.44
C LYS A 25 -16.17 -4.07 15.79
N LEU A 26 -14.94 -3.95 16.28
CA LEU A 26 -14.24 -2.69 16.53
C LEU A 26 -13.35 -2.32 15.35
N ASP A 27 -13.33 -1.05 14.98
CA ASP A 27 -12.42 -0.54 13.95
C ASP A 27 -10.98 -0.64 14.43
N MET A 28 -10.18 -1.43 13.71
CA MET A 28 -8.78 -1.71 14.01
C MET A 28 -7.91 -1.28 12.84
N PRO A 29 -7.29 -0.09 12.93
CA PRO A 29 -6.26 0.34 11.99
C PRO A 29 -5.20 -0.72 11.75
N SER A 30 -4.87 -0.96 10.48
CA SER A 30 -3.80 -1.87 10.08
C SER A 30 -3.17 -1.47 8.75
N GLU A 31 -1.91 -1.82 8.53
CA GLU A 31 -1.25 -1.67 7.23
C GLU A 31 -1.34 -2.94 6.40
N ARG A 32 -1.26 -4.08 7.07
CA ARG A 32 -1.21 -5.40 6.45
C ARG A 32 -2.42 -6.21 6.88
N TRP A 33 -2.76 -7.19 6.06
CA TRP A 33 -3.85 -8.11 6.40
C TRP A 33 -3.50 -8.99 7.62
N ALA A 34 -2.21 -9.25 7.88
CA ALA A 34 -1.74 -10.08 8.98
C ALA A 34 -1.67 -9.38 10.35
N ASP A 35 -1.84 -8.04 10.41
CA ASP A 35 -1.74 -7.29 11.68
C ASP A 35 -2.89 -7.62 12.66
N VAL A 36 -3.99 -8.14 12.10
CA VAL A 36 -5.11 -8.78 12.81
C VAL A 36 -5.10 -10.24 12.40
N TRP A 37 -4.91 -11.14 13.36
CA TRP A 37 -4.64 -12.54 13.08
C TRP A 37 -5.78 -13.47 13.53
N ARG A 38 -6.19 -14.39 12.65
CA ARG A 38 -7.13 -15.48 12.94
C ARG A 38 -8.39 -15.02 13.67
N ASP A 39 -8.62 -15.57 14.85
CA ASP A 39 -9.77 -15.35 15.72
C ASP A 39 -9.90 -13.89 16.18
N ALA A 40 -8.84 -13.07 16.04
CA ALA A 40 -8.94 -11.62 16.23
C ALA A 40 -10.00 -11.00 15.30
N HIS A 41 -10.17 -11.55 14.10
CA HIS A 41 -11.21 -11.12 13.17
C HIS A 41 -12.62 -11.33 13.71
N ASN A 42 -12.87 -12.15 14.74
CA ASN A 42 -14.19 -12.24 15.36
C ASN A 42 -14.63 -10.91 16.02
N ARG A 43 -13.67 -10.06 16.42
CA ARG A 43 -13.92 -8.79 17.12
C ARG A 43 -13.34 -7.56 16.44
N ALA A 44 -12.40 -7.71 15.52
CA ALA A 44 -11.81 -6.60 14.77
C ALA A 44 -12.38 -6.50 13.35
N PHE A 45 -12.76 -5.28 12.96
CA PHE A 45 -12.93 -4.87 11.58
C PHE A 45 -11.67 -4.13 11.16
N MET A 46 -11.08 -4.58 10.06
CA MET A 46 -9.85 -4.02 9.54
C MET A 46 -9.89 -4.08 8.02
N VAL A 47 -9.17 -3.15 7.41
CA VAL A 47 -8.89 -3.15 5.98
C VAL A 47 -7.42 -2.81 5.85
N ALA A 48 -6.61 -3.73 5.33
CA ALA A 48 -5.17 -3.52 5.18
C ALA A 48 -4.89 -2.16 4.52
N GLY A 49 -4.00 -1.35 5.08
CA GLY A 49 -3.61 -0.04 4.57
C GLY A 49 -4.59 1.10 4.92
N ALA A 50 -5.75 0.81 5.52
CA ALA A 50 -6.64 1.83 6.07
C ALA A 50 -6.29 2.06 7.55
N THR A 51 -5.35 2.98 7.79
CA THR A 51 -4.83 3.28 9.14
C THR A 51 -5.59 4.40 9.83
N LYS A 52 -6.36 5.21 9.11
CA LYS A 52 -7.19 6.27 9.68
C LYS A 52 -8.51 5.71 10.20
N ARG A 53 -8.91 6.13 11.41
CA ARG A 53 -10.08 5.58 12.13
C ARG A 53 -11.41 5.98 11.49
N ASP A 54 -11.52 7.21 11.01
CA ASP A 54 -12.67 7.75 10.28
C ASP A 54 -12.89 7.05 8.94
N LEU A 55 -11.82 6.81 8.18
CA LEU A 55 -11.85 5.98 6.97
C LEU A 55 -12.37 4.57 7.27
N LEU A 56 -11.83 3.91 8.30
CA LEU A 56 -12.27 2.57 8.69
C LEU A 56 -13.73 2.54 9.13
N ALA A 57 -14.17 3.53 9.91
CA ALA A 57 -15.57 3.64 10.34
C ALA A 57 -16.52 3.76 9.14
N ASP A 58 -16.16 4.56 8.13
CA ASP A 58 -16.95 4.69 6.90
C ASP A 58 -16.97 3.39 6.08
N LEU A 59 -15.82 2.72 5.92
CA LEU A 59 -15.75 1.42 5.25
C LEU A 59 -16.57 0.36 5.99
N ARG A 60 -16.50 0.33 7.32
CA ARG A 60 -17.32 -0.57 8.16
C ARG A 60 -18.80 -0.28 7.97
N GLY A 61 -19.19 1.00 7.96
CA GLY A 61 -20.56 1.43 7.70
C GLY A 61 -21.07 0.98 6.33
N ALA A 62 -20.25 1.05 5.28
CA ALA A 62 -20.62 0.55 3.96
C ALA A 62 -20.81 -0.97 3.94
N VAL A 63 -19.99 -1.72 4.68
CA VAL A 63 -20.15 -3.18 4.82
C VAL A 63 -21.38 -3.53 5.68
N ASP A 64 -21.67 -2.78 6.75
CA ASP A 64 -22.87 -2.98 7.56
C ASP A 64 -24.13 -2.84 6.72
N LYS A 65 -24.19 -1.80 5.87
CA LYS A 65 -25.30 -1.62 4.91
C LYS A 65 -25.38 -2.77 3.92
N ALA A 66 -24.25 -3.25 3.40
CA ALA A 66 -24.24 -4.41 2.50
C ALA A 66 -24.83 -5.67 3.16
N ILE A 67 -24.52 -5.93 4.44
CA ILE A 67 -25.02 -7.09 5.17
C ILE A 67 -26.48 -6.90 5.58
N SER A 68 -26.84 -5.74 6.13
CA SER A 68 -28.16 -5.49 6.74
C SER A 68 -29.26 -5.15 5.73
N GLU A 69 -28.92 -4.49 4.63
CA GLU A 69 -29.87 -4.07 3.59
C GLU A 69 -29.78 -4.96 2.32
N GLY A 70 -28.81 -5.89 2.25
CA GLY A 70 -28.62 -6.76 1.09
C GLY A 70 -28.12 -6.03 -0.15
N GLN A 71 -27.26 -5.01 0.01
CA GLN A 71 -26.75 -4.23 -1.12
C GLN A 71 -25.92 -5.07 -2.10
N SER A 72 -26.00 -4.73 -3.39
CA SER A 72 -25.20 -5.38 -4.42
C SER A 72 -23.73 -4.95 -4.36
N ILE A 73 -22.85 -5.76 -4.94
CA ILE A 73 -21.42 -5.41 -5.09
C ILE A 73 -21.22 -4.10 -5.86
N GLY A 74 -22.08 -3.79 -6.84
CA GLY A 74 -22.01 -2.54 -7.59
C GLY A 74 -22.31 -1.31 -6.71
N ALA A 75 -23.32 -1.40 -5.84
CA ALA A 75 -23.63 -0.35 -4.89
C ALA A 75 -22.49 -0.14 -3.87
N PHE A 76 -21.93 -1.24 -3.34
CA PHE A 76 -20.77 -1.18 -2.46
C PHE A 76 -19.54 -0.57 -3.16
N GLN A 77 -19.28 -0.95 -4.41
CA GLN A 77 -18.17 -0.40 -5.20
C GLN A 77 -18.26 1.11 -5.39
N LYS A 78 -19.48 1.63 -5.60
CA LYS A 78 -19.71 3.07 -5.67
C LYS A 78 -19.41 3.74 -4.32
N ALA A 79 -20.02 3.25 -3.24
CA ALA A 79 -19.78 3.78 -1.90
C ALA A 79 -18.29 3.73 -1.50
N PHE A 80 -17.60 2.64 -1.83
CA PHE A 80 -16.17 2.47 -1.61
C PHE A 80 -15.36 3.57 -2.30
N LYS A 81 -15.63 3.86 -3.58
CA LYS A 81 -14.95 4.94 -4.31
C LYS A 81 -15.21 6.31 -3.68
N ASP A 82 -16.45 6.57 -3.28
CA ASP A 82 -16.83 7.84 -2.65
C ASP A 82 -16.14 8.04 -1.29
N ILE A 83 -16.02 6.96 -0.49
CA ILE A 83 -15.28 6.94 0.78
C ILE A 83 -13.79 7.18 0.53
N VAL A 84 -13.19 6.42 -0.39
CA VAL A 84 -11.78 6.56 -0.79
C VAL A 84 -11.46 8.00 -1.18
N ALA A 85 -12.29 8.60 -2.04
CA ALA A 85 -12.10 9.98 -2.50
C ALA A 85 -12.22 10.99 -1.36
N ARG A 86 -13.23 10.85 -0.48
CA ARG A 86 -13.42 11.76 0.68
C ARG A 86 -12.24 11.77 1.64
N HIS A 87 -11.68 10.59 1.89
CA HIS A 87 -10.59 10.42 2.86
C HIS A 87 -9.20 10.59 2.23
N GLY A 88 -9.13 10.82 0.92
CA GLY A 88 -7.86 10.85 0.18
C GLY A 88 -7.07 9.55 0.31
N TRP A 89 -7.75 8.41 0.48
CA TRP A 89 -7.09 7.15 0.82
C TRP A 89 -6.57 6.42 -0.41
N GLU A 90 -5.26 6.30 -0.52
CA GLU A 90 -4.65 5.56 -1.63
C GLU A 90 -4.39 4.10 -1.28
N HIS A 91 -4.94 3.22 -2.09
CA HIS A 91 -4.99 1.80 -1.80
C HIS A 91 -4.29 0.95 -2.88
N THR A 92 -3.82 -0.24 -2.51
CA THR A 92 -3.16 -1.15 -3.46
C THR A 92 -4.15 -1.94 -4.32
N GLY A 93 -3.79 -2.15 -5.59
CA GLY A 93 -4.58 -2.90 -6.57
C GLY A 93 -5.78 -2.12 -7.14
N PRO A 94 -6.42 -2.63 -8.22
CA PRO A 94 -7.59 -1.99 -8.81
C PRO A 94 -8.73 -1.86 -7.79
N ALA A 95 -9.39 -0.69 -7.75
CA ALA A 95 -10.49 -0.42 -6.82
C ALA A 95 -11.61 -1.46 -6.92
N SER A 96 -11.93 -1.93 -8.13
CA SER A 96 -12.94 -2.97 -8.38
C SER A 96 -12.60 -4.32 -7.74
N TRP A 97 -11.33 -4.72 -7.79
CA TRP A 97 -10.84 -5.94 -7.16
C TRP A 97 -10.81 -5.80 -5.64
N ARG A 98 -10.26 -4.69 -5.13
CA ARG A 98 -10.09 -4.46 -3.69
C ARG A 98 -11.42 -4.39 -2.96
N SER A 99 -12.35 -3.59 -3.47
CA SER A 99 -13.71 -3.49 -2.93
C SER A 99 -14.43 -4.85 -2.95
N ARG A 100 -14.25 -5.67 -4.00
CA ARG A 100 -14.81 -7.02 -4.04
C ARG A 100 -14.25 -7.92 -2.94
N VAL A 101 -12.94 -7.91 -2.72
CA VAL A 101 -12.32 -8.69 -1.64
C VAL A 101 -12.85 -8.27 -0.27
N ILE A 102 -12.93 -6.96 0.01
CA ILE A 102 -13.48 -6.42 1.27
C ILE A 102 -14.93 -6.86 1.46
N PHE A 103 -15.76 -6.67 0.42
CA PHE A 103 -17.18 -7.01 0.41
C PHE A 103 -17.39 -8.52 0.65
N GLU A 104 -16.84 -9.36 -0.22
CA GLU A 104 -17.10 -10.80 -0.18
C GLU A 104 -16.57 -11.46 1.09
N THR A 105 -15.37 -11.06 1.54
CA THR A 105 -14.75 -11.64 2.74
C THR A 105 -15.60 -11.32 3.96
N ASN A 106 -15.99 -10.06 4.16
CA ASN A 106 -16.78 -9.67 5.33
C ASN A 106 -18.20 -10.25 5.31
N LEU A 107 -18.86 -10.26 4.15
CA LEU A 107 -20.21 -10.84 4.03
C LEU A 107 -20.20 -12.34 4.33
N ARG A 108 -19.25 -13.10 3.75
CA ARG A 108 -19.15 -14.55 3.97
C ARG A 108 -18.78 -14.87 5.41
N GLN A 109 -17.79 -14.21 5.97
CA GLN A 109 -17.38 -14.45 7.36
C GLN A 109 -18.50 -14.13 8.35
N SER A 110 -19.24 -13.03 8.13
CA SER A 110 -20.39 -12.68 8.97
C SER A 110 -21.53 -13.69 8.83
N TYR A 111 -21.83 -14.12 7.60
CA TYR A 111 -22.80 -15.19 7.36
C TYR A 111 -22.39 -16.49 8.06
N ASN A 112 -21.12 -16.91 7.94
CA ASN A 112 -20.63 -18.14 8.52
C ASN A 112 -20.68 -18.10 10.05
N ALA A 113 -20.29 -16.98 10.68
CA ALA A 113 -20.42 -16.81 12.12
C ALA A 113 -21.88 -16.93 12.60
N GLY A 114 -22.83 -16.30 11.90
CA GLY A 114 -24.25 -16.45 12.21
C GLY A 114 -24.74 -17.90 12.02
N ARG A 115 -24.22 -18.61 11.01
CA ARG A 115 -24.54 -20.02 10.79
C ARG A 115 -23.97 -20.92 11.88
N GLU A 116 -22.76 -20.65 12.37
CA GLU A 116 -22.17 -21.38 13.51
C GLU A 116 -23.02 -21.23 14.77
N GLU A 117 -23.51 -20.02 15.03
CA GLU A 117 -24.42 -19.79 16.16
C GLU A 117 -25.72 -20.60 16.04
N GLN A 118 -26.33 -20.60 14.84
CA GLN A 118 -27.50 -21.43 14.54
C GLN A 118 -27.19 -22.93 14.69
N ILE A 119 -25.99 -23.36 14.28
CA ILE A 119 -25.53 -24.74 14.39
C ILE A 119 -25.47 -25.16 15.86
N GLN A 120 -24.85 -24.35 16.71
CA GLN A 120 -24.74 -24.64 18.14
C GLN A 120 -26.12 -24.79 18.79
N ARG A 121 -27.10 -23.97 18.40
CA ARG A 121 -28.47 -24.08 18.93
C ARG A 121 -29.20 -25.36 18.55
N ILE A 122 -28.96 -25.90 17.35
CA ILE A 122 -29.73 -27.04 16.82
C ILE A 122 -28.95 -28.36 16.74
N LYS A 123 -27.67 -28.39 17.12
CA LYS A 123 -26.82 -29.58 16.98
C LYS A 123 -27.39 -30.83 17.65
N HIS A 124 -28.15 -30.67 18.74
CA HIS A 124 -28.86 -31.77 19.40
C HIS A 124 -29.90 -32.49 18.51
N LYS A 125 -30.47 -31.82 17.49
CA LYS A 125 -31.38 -32.42 16.50
C LYS A 125 -30.68 -32.80 15.19
N ARG A 126 -29.55 -32.16 14.89
CA ARG A 126 -28.79 -32.36 13.64
C ARG A 126 -27.29 -32.44 13.99
N PRO A 127 -26.84 -33.58 14.54
CA PRO A 127 -25.52 -33.69 15.15
C PRO A 127 -24.37 -33.84 14.14
N TYR A 128 -24.67 -33.88 12.83
CA TYR A 128 -23.66 -34.04 11.79
C TYR A 128 -23.55 -32.78 10.92
N ALA A 129 -22.32 -32.44 10.55
CA ALA A 129 -21.99 -31.36 9.62
C ALA A 129 -21.41 -31.95 8.33
N LEU A 130 -21.84 -31.38 7.20
CA LEU A 130 -21.42 -31.71 5.84
C LEU A 130 -20.58 -30.55 5.29
N TYR A 131 -19.35 -30.84 4.91
CA TYR A 131 -18.53 -29.94 4.10
C TYR A 131 -18.97 -30.03 2.65
N ARG A 132 -19.39 -28.90 2.07
CA ARG A 132 -19.83 -28.83 0.68
C ARG A 132 -19.00 -27.82 -0.09
N HIS A 133 -18.35 -28.28 -1.14
CA HIS A 133 -17.65 -27.41 -2.07
C HIS A 133 -18.63 -26.51 -2.83
N GLY A 134 -18.19 -25.28 -3.12
CA GLY A 134 -18.97 -24.30 -3.88
C GLY A 134 -18.81 -24.44 -5.39
N ASP A 135 -19.17 -23.40 -6.14
CA ASP A 135 -19.05 -23.27 -7.60
C ASP A 135 -17.81 -22.42 -7.96
N SER A 136 -16.66 -22.73 -7.37
CA SER A 136 -15.44 -21.97 -7.65
C SER A 136 -14.86 -22.40 -8.99
N GLU A 137 -14.57 -21.45 -9.89
CA GLU A 137 -13.97 -21.73 -11.21
C GLU A 137 -12.57 -22.35 -11.10
N HIS A 138 -11.81 -21.93 -10.07
CA HIS A 138 -10.51 -22.50 -9.72
C HIS A 138 -10.57 -23.07 -8.30
N PRO A 139 -11.10 -24.29 -8.12
CA PRO A 139 -11.25 -24.89 -6.81
C PRO A 139 -9.90 -25.33 -6.22
N ARG A 140 -9.71 -25.20 -4.90
CA ARG A 140 -8.56 -25.78 -4.21
C ARG A 140 -8.73 -27.30 -4.17
N GLU A 141 -7.71 -28.07 -4.57
CA GLU A 141 -7.80 -29.54 -4.69
C GLU A 141 -8.24 -30.22 -3.39
N LEU A 142 -7.69 -29.80 -2.24
CA LEU A 142 -8.09 -30.33 -0.93
C LEU A 142 -9.57 -30.09 -0.65
N HIS A 143 -10.14 -28.96 -1.07
CA HIS A 143 -11.57 -28.66 -0.85
C HIS A 143 -12.47 -29.54 -1.71
N LEU A 144 -12.00 -30.01 -2.87
CA LEU A 144 -12.69 -31.02 -3.67
C LEU A 144 -12.65 -32.37 -2.98
N LYS A 145 -11.51 -32.75 -2.38
CA LYS A 145 -11.38 -33.99 -1.60
C LYS A 145 -12.28 -33.97 -0.36
N TRP A 146 -12.43 -32.82 0.29
CA TRP A 146 -13.34 -32.64 1.43
C TRP A 146 -14.81 -32.53 1.04
N ASN A 147 -15.14 -32.44 -0.26
CA ASN A 147 -16.53 -32.34 -0.68
C ASN A 147 -17.30 -33.62 -0.31
N ASN A 148 -18.46 -33.44 0.32
CA ASN A 148 -19.25 -34.53 0.91
C ASN A 148 -18.67 -35.18 2.17
N LEU A 149 -17.61 -34.62 2.76
CA LEU A 149 -17.14 -35.04 4.07
C LEU A 149 -18.20 -34.74 5.13
N VAL A 150 -18.66 -35.78 5.81
CA VAL A 150 -19.58 -35.68 6.94
C VAL A 150 -18.83 -36.02 8.22
N LEU A 151 -18.86 -35.10 9.19
CA LEU A 151 -18.29 -35.29 10.53
C LEU A 151 -19.31 -34.88 11.59
N PRO A 152 -19.20 -35.37 12.83
CA PRO A 152 -19.93 -34.79 13.96
C PRO A 152 -19.69 -33.28 14.06
N VAL A 153 -20.70 -32.51 14.48
CA VAL A 153 -20.61 -31.05 14.61
C VAL A 153 -19.49 -30.61 15.55
N ASP A 154 -19.29 -31.35 16.64
CA ASP A 154 -18.29 -31.05 17.68
C ASP A 154 -16.92 -31.69 17.38
N HIS A 155 -16.69 -32.20 16.16
CA HIS A 155 -15.41 -32.79 15.79
C HIS A 155 -14.30 -31.71 15.72
N PRO A 156 -13.09 -31.92 16.31
CA PRO A 156 -12.03 -30.91 16.39
C PRO A 156 -11.56 -30.33 15.04
N TRP A 157 -11.68 -31.11 13.97
CA TRP A 157 -11.38 -30.66 12.59
C TRP A 157 -12.09 -29.33 12.23
N TRP A 158 -13.30 -29.09 12.73
CA TRP A 158 -14.05 -27.87 12.49
C TRP A 158 -13.48 -26.62 13.16
N GLU A 159 -12.56 -26.75 14.12
CA GLU A 159 -11.94 -25.60 14.79
C GLU A 159 -11.03 -24.80 13.85
N THR A 160 -10.45 -25.46 12.85
CA THR A 160 -9.60 -24.83 11.83
C THR A 160 -10.23 -24.87 10.43
N HIS A 161 -10.98 -25.92 10.08
CA HIS A 161 -11.45 -26.15 8.71
C HIS A 161 -12.89 -25.68 8.43
N SER A 162 -13.49 -24.87 9.32
CA SER A 162 -14.84 -24.36 9.07
C SER A 162 -14.84 -23.31 7.95
N PRO A 163 -15.62 -23.50 6.87
CA PRO A 163 -15.70 -22.53 5.78
C PRO A 163 -16.01 -21.11 6.26
N SER A 164 -15.41 -20.06 5.70
CA SER A 164 -14.59 -20.00 4.48
C SER A 164 -13.09 -20.10 4.78
N ASN A 165 -12.41 -21.11 4.23
CA ASN A 165 -11.01 -21.44 4.54
C ASN A 165 -9.97 -20.58 3.80
N GLY A 166 -10.35 -19.38 3.34
CA GLY A 166 -9.48 -18.50 2.57
C GLY A 166 -10.21 -17.48 1.73
N TYR A 167 -9.45 -16.58 1.10
CA TYR A 167 -9.99 -15.57 0.21
C TYR A 167 -10.68 -16.24 -0.99
N GLY A 168 -11.87 -15.74 -1.35
CA GLY A 168 -12.68 -16.28 -2.44
C GLY A 168 -13.27 -17.67 -2.20
N CYS A 169 -13.09 -18.27 -1.02
CA CYS A 169 -13.63 -19.60 -0.73
C CYS A 169 -15.17 -19.57 -0.68
N LYS A 170 -15.80 -20.39 -1.54
CA LYS A 170 -17.25 -20.54 -1.65
C LYS A 170 -17.83 -21.78 -0.98
N CYS A 171 -17.02 -22.55 -0.26
CA CYS A 171 -17.45 -23.74 0.45
C CYS A 171 -18.44 -23.38 1.57
N LYS A 172 -19.28 -24.35 1.96
CA LYS A 172 -20.36 -24.18 2.95
C LYS A 172 -20.38 -25.37 3.91
N LYS A 173 -20.83 -25.11 5.15
CA LYS A 173 -21.11 -26.11 6.16
C LYS A 173 -22.62 -26.28 6.35
N PHE A 174 -23.14 -27.48 6.10
CA PHE A 174 -24.56 -27.80 6.26
C PHE A 174 -24.78 -28.76 7.41
N LEU A 175 -25.90 -28.64 8.12
CA LEU A 175 -26.27 -29.62 9.14
C LEU A 175 -27.13 -30.73 8.59
N LEU A 176 -26.91 -31.94 9.07
CA LEU A 176 -27.62 -33.15 8.73
C LEU A 176 -28.14 -33.84 9.99
N SER A 177 -29.35 -34.37 9.92
CA SER A 177 -29.86 -35.38 10.84
C SER A 177 -29.49 -36.78 10.35
N GLU A 178 -29.66 -37.81 11.18
CA GLU A 178 -29.50 -39.20 10.75
C GLU A 178 -30.42 -39.57 9.58
N ALA A 179 -31.65 -39.06 9.58
CA ALA A 179 -32.58 -39.25 8.47
C ALA A 179 -32.06 -38.62 7.17
N ASP A 180 -31.37 -37.48 7.24
CA ASP A 180 -30.74 -36.87 6.07
C ASP A 180 -29.58 -37.69 5.53
N LEU A 181 -28.78 -38.29 6.42
CA LEU A 181 -27.68 -39.18 6.02
C LEU A 181 -28.23 -40.37 5.23
N LYS A 182 -29.22 -41.07 5.79
CA LYS A 182 -29.89 -42.21 5.13
C LYS A 182 -30.49 -41.80 3.78
N ARG A 183 -31.26 -40.71 3.75
CA ARG A 183 -31.93 -40.22 2.53
C ARG A 183 -30.95 -39.82 1.43
N ARG A 184 -29.77 -39.30 1.78
CA ARG A 184 -28.77 -38.82 0.82
C ARG A 184 -27.68 -39.84 0.53
N GLY A 185 -27.73 -41.03 1.14
CA GLY A 185 -26.68 -42.04 1.02
C GLY A 185 -25.32 -41.56 1.55
N LEU A 186 -25.31 -40.66 2.53
CA LEU A 186 -24.08 -40.13 3.13
C LEU A 186 -23.73 -40.94 4.38
N VAL A 187 -22.43 -41.16 4.58
CA VAL A 187 -21.90 -41.84 5.77
C VAL A 187 -21.01 -40.89 6.55
N VAL A 188 -20.97 -41.06 7.87
CA VAL A 188 -20.05 -40.31 8.73
C VAL A 188 -18.63 -40.79 8.44
N GLY A 189 -17.77 -39.88 7.99
CA GLY A 189 -16.39 -40.18 7.62
C GLY A 189 -15.40 -40.02 8.78
N LYS A 190 -14.13 -40.22 8.47
CA LYS A 190 -13.00 -39.83 9.34
C LYS A 190 -12.45 -38.49 8.86
N ALA A 191 -12.02 -37.64 9.79
CA ALA A 191 -11.37 -36.40 9.42
C ALA A 191 -10.04 -36.69 8.69
N PRO A 192 -9.79 -36.07 7.53
CA PRO A 192 -8.51 -36.17 6.85
C PRO A 192 -7.36 -35.61 7.71
N ASP A 193 -6.20 -36.25 7.65
CA ASP A 193 -4.94 -35.69 8.12
C ASP A 193 -4.12 -35.24 6.91
N ASP A 194 -4.35 -34.00 6.49
CA ASP A 194 -3.64 -33.38 5.38
C ASP A 194 -2.32 -32.72 5.81
N GLY A 195 -1.97 -32.79 7.11
CA GLY A 195 -0.80 -32.17 7.70
C GLY A 195 -0.83 -30.63 7.70
N GLU A 196 0.30 -30.04 8.10
CA GLU A 196 0.49 -28.59 8.21
C GLU A 196 1.62 -28.11 7.29
N TYR A 197 1.68 -26.81 7.05
CA TYR A 197 2.83 -26.12 6.47
C TYR A 197 3.21 -24.91 7.31
N GLU A 198 4.48 -24.56 7.26
CA GLU A 198 5.01 -23.37 7.93
C GLU A 198 4.85 -22.15 7.03
N TRP A 199 4.25 -21.10 7.59
CA TRP A 199 4.14 -19.79 6.98
C TRP A 199 4.86 -18.78 7.85
N VAL A 200 5.76 -18.01 7.24
CA VAL A 200 6.52 -16.96 7.92
C VAL A 200 5.89 -15.61 7.59
N ASP A 201 5.49 -14.87 8.62
CA ASP A 201 5.15 -13.46 8.46
C ASP A 201 6.45 -12.71 8.13
N LYS A 202 6.56 -12.20 6.89
CA LYS A 202 7.78 -11.53 6.42
C LYS A 202 8.09 -10.19 7.09
N ALA A 203 7.14 -9.60 7.83
CA ALA A 203 7.38 -8.36 8.55
C ALA A 203 7.80 -8.61 9.99
N THR A 204 7.19 -9.58 10.68
CA THR A 204 7.47 -9.88 12.09
C THR A 204 8.48 -11.03 12.26
N TRP A 205 8.72 -11.80 11.19
CA TRP A 205 9.47 -13.06 11.19
C TRP A 205 8.87 -14.15 12.09
N GLU A 206 7.60 -13.99 12.49
CA GLU A 206 6.88 -15.00 13.25
C GLU A 206 6.55 -16.21 12.37
N LEU A 207 6.80 -17.39 12.93
CA LEU A 207 6.52 -18.67 12.30
C LEU A 207 5.13 -19.17 12.74
N HIS A 208 4.27 -19.45 11.77
CA HIS A 208 2.94 -20.01 12.00
C HIS A 208 2.81 -21.37 11.33
N LYS A 209 2.29 -22.36 12.06
CA LYS A 209 1.89 -23.65 11.49
C LYS A 209 0.43 -23.58 11.08
N ILE A 210 0.15 -23.86 9.81
CA ILE A 210 -1.18 -23.73 9.21
C ILE A 210 -1.58 -25.06 8.58
N PRO A 211 -2.82 -25.56 8.80
CA PRO A 211 -3.31 -26.75 8.13
C PRO A 211 -3.30 -26.60 6.61
N ARG A 212 -2.90 -27.66 5.89
CA ARG A 212 -2.92 -27.63 4.42
C ARG A 212 -4.33 -27.42 3.89
N GLY A 213 -4.45 -26.61 2.85
CA GLY A 213 -5.73 -26.27 2.24
C GLY A 213 -6.43 -25.09 2.90
N ILE A 214 -5.82 -24.45 3.90
CA ILE A 214 -6.32 -23.22 4.51
C ILE A 214 -5.34 -22.08 4.24
N ASP A 215 -5.87 -20.93 3.84
CA ASP A 215 -5.06 -19.73 3.67
C ASP A 215 -4.64 -19.17 5.05
N PRO A 216 -3.44 -18.58 5.18
CA PRO A 216 -2.99 -17.97 6.42
C PRO A 216 -3.99 -16.97 7.01
N GLY A 217 -4.29 -17.12 8.30
CA GLY A 217 -5.25 -16.27 9.02
C GLY A 217 -6.71 -16.69 8.92
N PHE A 218 -7.05 -17.74 8.15
CA PHE A 218 -8.40 -18.31 8.05
C PHE A 218 -8.57 -19.62 8.84
N ASP A 219 -7.53 -20.09 9.50
CA ASP A 219 -7.48 -21.31 10.31
C ASP A 219 -8.15 -21.12 11.67
N TYR A 220 -9.40 -20.68 11.67
CA TYR A 220 -10.22 -20.53 12.87
C TYR A 220 -11.70 -20.69 12.53
N ARG A 221 -12.49 -21.19 13.48
CA ARG A 221 -13.94 -21.19 13.39
C ARG A 221 -14.50 -19.80 13.74
N PRO A 222 -15.23 -19.12 12.83
CA PRO A 222 -15.89 -17.86 13.14
C PRO A 222 -16.93 -18.06 14.24
N GLN A 223 -16.92 -17.22 15.27
CA GLN A 223 -17.80 -17.42 16.42
C GLN A 223 -18.14 -16.10 17.13
N THR A 224 -19.38 -16.00 17.63
CA THR A 224 -19.95 -14.90 18.42
C THR A 224 -19.86 -14.99 19.96
N PRO A 225 -19.31 -16.01 20.66
CA PRO A 225 -19.41 -16.09 22.12
C PRO A 225 -18.90 -14.83 22.84
N ALA A 226 -19.74 -14.29 23.73
CA ALA A 226 -19.44 -13.11 24.54
C ALA A 226 -18.16 -13.27 25.38
N ASP A 227 -17.85 -14.49 25.80
CA ASP A 227 -16.67 -14.81 26.62
C ASP A 227 -15.36 -14.74 25.82
N LEU A 228 -15.37 -15.19 24.56
CA LEU A 228 -14.23 -15.07 23.64
C LEU A 228 -14.02 -13.62 23.20
N THR A 229 -15.10 -12.84 23.13
CA THR A 229 -15.07 -11.43 22.77
C THR A 229 -14.22 -10.60 23.74
N LYS A 230 -14.27 -10.90 25.05
CA LYS A 230 -13.44 -10.22 26.07
C LYS A 230 -11.97 -10.62 25.97
N ALA A 231 -11.69 -11.91 25.76
CA ALA A 231 -10.32 -12.42 25.63
C ALA A 231 -9.61 -11.85 24.40
N VAL A 232 -10.28 -11.83 23.25
CA VAL A 232 -9.75 -11.22 22.01
C VAL A 232 -9.56 -9.72 22.17
N ALA A 233 -10.53 -9.00 22.74
CA ALA A 233 -10.39 -7.56 22.98
C ALA A 233 -9.20 -7.22 23.87
N LYS A 234 -8.96 -8.01 24.93
CA LYS A 234 -7.79 -7.85 25.81
C LYS A 234 -6.49 -8.12 25.06
N ARG A 235 -6.43 -9.19 24.26
CA ARG A 235 -5.24 -9.54 23.45
C ARG A 235 -4.89 -8.45 22.45
N GLU A 236 -5.89 -7.87 21.80
CA GLU A 236 -5.69 -6.81 20.82
C GLU A 236 -5.32 -5.46 21.48
N ALA A 237 -5.93 -5.12 22.61
CA ALA A 237 -5.58 -3.91 23.37
C ALA A 237 -4.18 -3.98 24.01
N ALA A 238 -3.65 -5.18 24.24
CA ALA A 238 -2.30 -5.39 24.77
C ALA A 238 -1.20 -5.24 23.71
N LYS A 239 -1.54 -5.12 22.42
CA LYS A 239 -0.54 -4.86 21.37
C LYS A 239 0.00 -3.42 21.51
N PRO A 240 1.29 -3.15 21.20
CA PRO A 240 1.87 -1.81 21.25
C PRO A 240 1.08 -0.79 20.40
N ALA A 241 1.30 0.50 20.63
CA ALA A 241 0.57 1.55 19.89
C ALA A 241 0.82 1.40 18.38
N LEU A 242 -0.19 1.74 17.57
CA LEU A 242 -0.11 1.58 16.11
C LEU A 242 1.13 2.27 15.51
N ALA A 243 1.49 3.46 16.02
CA ALA A 243 2.66 4.22 15.60
C ALA A 243 4.01 3.54 15.97
N GLU A 244 4.03 2.67 16.96
CA GLU A 244 5.21 1.86 17.33
C GLU A 244 5.29 0.55 16.54
N ARG A 245 4.14 0.09 16.02
CA ARG A 245 4.02 -1.17 15.25
C ARG A 245 4.21 -0.97 13.74
N LEU A 246 4.06 0.26 13.26
CA LEU A 246 4.13 0.59 11.84
C LEU A 246 5.25 1.63 11.61
N PRO A 247 6.17 1.41 10.66
CA PRO A 247 7.10 2.45 10.28
C PRO A 247 6.32 3.62 9.68
N GLU A 248 6.49 4.83 10.21
CA GLU A 248 5.84 6.02 9.66
C GLU A 248 6.19 6.17 8.18
N ARG A 249 5.16 6.23 7.34
CA ARG A 249 5.34 6.26 5.89
C ARG A 249 5.65 7.69 5.44
N ILE A 250 6.94 8.01 5.32
CA ILE A 250 7.41 9.33 4.85
C ILE A 250 6.86 9.65 3.46
N VAL A 251 6.75 8.65 2.58
CA VAL A 251 6.11 8.81 1.26
C VAL A 251 4.77 8.10 1.25
N GLU A 252 3.69 8.88 1.37
CA GLU A 252 2.33 8.36 1.50
C GLU A 252 1.96 7.39 0.37
N SER A 253 2.36 7.70 -0.87
CA SER A 253 2.02 6.88 -2.02
C SER A 253 2.91 7.07 -3.25
N ALA A 254 2.84 6.09 -4.16
CA ALA A 254 3.48 6.14 -5.47
C ALA A 254 2.73 5.21 -6.42
N PHE A 255 2.49 5.67 -7.65
CA PHE A 255 2.16 4.78 -8.76
C PHE A 255 3.45 4.18 -9.30
N SER A 256 3.46 2.88 -9.58
CA SER A 256 4.60 2.23 -10.21
C SER A 256 4.17 1.21 -11.24
N SER A 257 4.78 1.28 -12.43
CA SER A 257 4.65 0.23 -13.45
C SER A 257 5.68 -0.89 -13.30
N VAL A 258 6.51 -0.84 -12.26
CA VAL A 258 7.52 -1.83 -11.90
C VAL A 258 7.32 -2.30 -10.46
N LYS A 259 7.17 -3.61 -10.24
CA LYS A 259 6.85 -4.17 -8.91
C LYS A 259 7.92 -3.89 -7.84
N GLY A 260 9.19 -3.76 -8.22
CA GLY A 260 10.32 -3.59 -7.30
C GLY A 260 10.50 -2.18 -6.75
N VAL A 261 9.84 -1.18 -7.32
CA VAL A 261 9.94 0.23 -6.91
C VAL A 261 8.59 0.68 -6.39
N THR A 262 8.52 0.98 -5.09
CA THR A 262 7.26 1.29 -4.39
C THR A 262 7.44 2.42 -3.39
N ALA A 263 6.35 3.09 -3.01
CA ALA A 263 6.36 4.08 -1.92
C ALA A 263 6.87 3.51 -0.59
N GLN A 264 6.62 2.22 -0.35
CA GLN A 264 7.13 1.53 0.84
C GLN A 264 8.65 1.40 0.79
N GLY A 265 9.21 0.87 -0.30
CA GLY A 265 10.66 0.75 -0.45
C GLY A 265 11.37 2.12 -0.41
N LEU A 266 10.70 3.17 -0.89
CA LEU A 266 11.19 4.53 -0.76
C LEU A 266 11.17 5.03 0.70
N SER A 267 10.06 4.81 1.42
CA SER A 267 9.96 5.18 2.84
C SER A 267 10.97 4.41 3.71
N GLU A 268 11.21 3.13 3.41
CA GLU A 268 12.23 2.31 4.09
C GLU A 268 13.65 2.83 3.87
N LEU A 269 13.96 3.36 2.68
CA LEU A 269 15.25 4.00 2.42
C LEU A 269 15.36 5.35 3.14
N LEU A 270 14.32 6.18 3.12
CA LEU A 270 14.31 7.47 3.81
C LEU A 270 14.36 7.31 5.34
N ALA A 271 13.81 6.23 5.88
CA ALA A 271 13.90 5.92 7.31
C ALA A 271 15.34 5.68 7.79
N LYS A 272 16.26 5.34 6.87
CA LYS A 272 17.69 5.16 7.15
C LYS A 272 18.48 6.48 7.15
N LEU A 273 17.84 7.61 6.83
CA LEU A 273 18.47 8.93 6.93
C LEU A 273 18.61 9.38 8.39
N PRO A 274 19.72 10.05 8.76
CA PRO A 274 19.84 10.79 10.01
C PRO A 274 18.67 11.74 10.27
N ALA A 275 18.26 11.84 11.54
CA ALA A 275 17.13 12.68 11.96
C ALA A 275 17.20 14.15 11.45
N PRO A 276 18.35 14.85 11.48
CA PRO A 276 18.45 16.22 10.96
C PRO A 276 18.14 16.40 9.47
N GLN A 277 18.23 15.32 8.68
CA GLN A 277 17.84 15.32 7.26
C GLN A 277 16.40 14.82 7.09
N ARG A 278 16.06 13.76 7.82
CA ARG A 278 14.80 13.02 7.70
C ARG A 278 13.60 13.84 8.17
N GLU A 279 13.70 14.52 9.31
CA GLU A 279 12.56 15.23 9.92
C GLU A 279 12.11 16.42 9.07
N PRO A 280 12.99 17.35 8.64
CA PRO A 280 12.57 18.45 7.77
C PRO A 280 11.98 17.97 6.43
N LEU A 281 12.50 16.87 5.90
CA LEU A 281 11.96 16.25 4.69
C LEU A 281 10.54 15.69 4.91
N ALA A 282 10.33 14.98 6.01
CA ALA A 282 9.03 14.42 6.37
C ALA A 282 7.99 15.52 6.63
N GLU A 283 8.39 16.60 7.30
CA GLU A 283 7.53 17.77 7.52
C GLU A 283 7.09 18.41 6.20
N PHE A 284 8.01 18.60 5.25
CA PHE A 284 7.67 19.11 3.93
C PHE A 284 6.66 18.21 3.20
N LEU A 285 6.91 16.89 3.16
CA LEU A 285 6.03 15.94 2.47
C LEU A 285 4.66 15.82 3.14
N LYS A 286 4.58 16.03 4.46
CA LYS A 286 3.32 16.09 5.20
C LYS A 286 2.55 17.37 4.92
N ALA A 287 3.23 18.52 4.84
CA ALA A 287 2.60 19.79 4.49
C ALA A 287 2.13 19.80 3.03
N HIS A 288 2.93 19.19 2.14
CA HIS A 288 2.72 19.16 0.69
C HIS A 288 2.84 17.73 0.16
N PRO A 289 1.73 16.97 0.09
CA PRO A 289 1.75 15.58 -0.38
C PRO A 289 2.11 15.49 -1.88
N VAL A 290 3.40 15.39 -2.19
CA VAL A 290 3.90 15.28 -3.57
C VAL A 290 3.72 13.84 -4.07
N LYS A 291 2.85 13.67 -5.07
CA LYS A 291 2.61 12.35 -5.68
C LYS A 291 3.80 11.88 -6.50
N THR A 292 4.02 10.57 -6.56
CA THR A 292 5.18 9.98 -7.25
C THR A 292 4.75 9.00 -8.34
N LEU A 293 5.28 9.18 -9.54
CA LEU A 293 5.08 8.26 -10.68
C LEU A 293 6.39 7.57 -11.06
N PHE A 294 6.50 6.26 -10.79
CA PHE A 294 7.56 5.41 -11.34
C PHE A 294 7.08 4.74 -12.62
N ILE A 295 7.55 5.21 -13.78
CA ILE A 295 7.04 4.78 -15.08
C ILE A 295 8.17 4.27 -15.97
N LYS A 296 7.92 3.23 -16.77
CA LYS A 296 8.91 2.73 -17.72
C LYS A 296 9.09 3.71 -18.86
N GLN A 297 10.29 3.77 -19.41
CA GLN A 297 10.59 4.63 -20.57
C GLN A 297 9.59 4.47 -21.72
N THR A 298 9.17 3.23 -22.01
CA THR A 298 8.23 2.91 -23.11
C THR A 298 6.82 3.45 -22.87
N GLU A 299 6.45 3.69 -21.61
CA GLU A 299 5.14 4.20 -21.19
C GLU A 299 5.11 5.74 -21.14
N MET A 300 6.26 6.41 -21.15
CA MET A 300 6.38 7.88 -21.14
C MET A 300 6.14 8.52 -22.54
N GLY A 301 5.77 7.72 -23.53
CA GLY A 301 5.62 8.12 -24.93
C GLY A 301 4.18 8.29 -25.42
N LYS A 302 4.03 8.72 -26.68
CA LYS A 302 2.71 8.86 -27.33
C LYS A 302 2.07 7.52 -27.77
N GLY A 303 2.78 6.40 -27.68
CA GLY A 303 2.33 5.10 -28.16
C GLY A 303 1.31 4.38 -27.27
N ALA A 304 0.93 3.17 -27.70
CA ALA A 304 -0.07 2.33 -27.04
C ALA A 304 0.28 1.98 -25.59
N ALA A 305 1.56 1.77 -25.27
CA ALA A 305 2.00 1.48 -23.90
C ALA A 305 1.67 2.64 -22.95
N GLY A 306 1.92 3.88 -23.36
CA GLY A 306 1.56 5.07 -22.59
C GLY A 306 0.06 5.25 -22.45
N LEU A 307 -0.73 4.94 -23.49
CA LEU A 307 -2.20 4.95 -23.43
C LEU A 307 -2.74 3.92 -22.43
N LYS A 308 -2.14 2.74 -22.37
CA LYS A 308 -2.58 1.65 -21.50
C LYS A 308 -2.46 1.98 -20.01
N VAL A 309 -1.43 2.72 -19.61
CA VAL A 309 -1.22 3.12 -18.20
C VAL A 309 -2.01 4.38 -17.82
N ALA A 310 -2.52 5.15 -18.79
CA ALA A 310 -3.16 6.43 -18.55
C ALA A 310 -4.32 6.36 -17.55
N PRO A 311 -5.28 5.42 -17.63
CA PRO A 311 -6.41 5.39 -16.68
C PRO A 311 -5.95 5.19 -15.23
N ALA A 312 -4.97 4.32 -14.98
CA ALA A 312 -4.48 4.08 -13.63
C ALA A 312 -3.67 5.27 -13.08
N ILE A 313 -2.93 5.97 -13.94
CA ILE A 313 -2.25 7.23 -13.56
C ILE A 313 -3.27 8.35 -13.34
N ALA A 314 -4.35 8.40 -14.12
CA ALA A 314 -5.45 9.36 -13.97
C ALA A 314 -6.11 9.22 -12.61
N ASP A 315 -6.48 7.99 -12.25
CA ASP A 315 -7.05 7.65 -10.96
C ASP A 315 -6.07 8.03 -9.82
N TYR A 316 -4.78 7.71 -9.97
CA TYR A 316 -3.76 8.03 -8.99
C TYR A 316 -3.54 9.55 -8.82
N LEU A 317 -3.48 10.31 -9.90
CA LEU A 317 -3.27 11.77 -9.84
C LEU A 317 -4.56 12.55 -9.56
N GLY A 318 -5.73 11.91 -9.60
CA GLY A 318 -7.03 12.60 -9.53
C GLY A 318 -7.25 13.52 -10.73
N LYS A 319 -6.84 13.08 -11.93
CA LYS A 319 -6.94 13.84 -13.18
C LYS A 319 -7.86 13.12 -14.18
N ASP A 320 -8.35 13.87 -15.15
CA ASP A 320 -9.14 13.29 -16.24
C ASP A 320 -8.26 12.33 -17.10
N PRO A 321 -8.73 11.10 -17.39
CA PRO A 321 -7.96 10.13 -18.17
C PRO A 321 -7.57 10.57 -19.58
N TYR A 322 -8.31 11.50 -20.20
CA TYR A 322 -7.99 12.05 -21.51
C TYR A 322 -6.83 13.05 -21.44
N LEU A 323 -6.75 13.82 -20.35
CA LEU A 323 -5.75 14.87 -20.16
C LEU A 323 -4.48 14.40 -19.45
N VAL A 324 -4.55 13.32 -18.66
CA VAL A 324 -3.45 12.88 -17.77
C VAL A 324 -2.13 12.60 -18.51
N ARG A 325 -2.17 12.28 -19.80
CA ARG A 325 -0.97 11.92 -20.57
C ARG A 325 0.08 13.02 -20.61
N SER A 326 -0.32 14.29 -20.61
CA SER A 326 0.62 15.41 -20.59
C SER A 326 1.42 15.50 -19.29
N PHE A 327 0.96 14.87 -18.21
CA PHE A 327 1.56 14.91 -16.88
C PHE A 327 2.67 13.87 -16.66
N TYR A 328 2.90 12.96 -17.62
CA TYR A 328 4.02 12.00 -17.58
C TYR A 328 4.69 11.75 -18.93
N TYR A 329 4.28 12.51 -19.95
CA TYR A 329 4.84 12.41 -21.29
C TYR A 329 6.16 13.19 -21.40
N SER A 330 7.14 12.60 -22.08
CA SER A 330 8.34 13.32 -22.50
C SER A 330 8.74 12.98 -23.93
N ARG A 331 9.01 14.02 -24.74
CA ARG A 331 9.62 13.87 -26.08
C ARG A 331 11.03 13.30 -26.04
N ARG A 332 11.70 13.37 -24.88
CA ARG A 332 13.10 12.96 -24.67
C ARG A 332 13.20 11.89 -23.59
N ALA A 333 12.21 10.99 -23.48
CA ALA A 333 12.15 9.95 -22.46
C ALA A 333 13.44 9.09 -22.35
N SER A 334 14.18 8.91 -23.46
CA SER A 334 15.47 8.21 -23.44
C SER A 334 16.60 8.99 -22.74
N ARG A 335 16.54 10.32 -22.71
CA ARG A 335 17.59 11.20 -22.19
C ARG A 335 17.31 11.74 -20.78
N VAL A 336 16.11 11.56 -20.25
CA VAL A 336 15.71 12.04 -18.92
C VAL A 336 15.55 10.86 -17.96
N ASN A 337 15.98 11.03 -16.71
CA ASN A 337 15.80 10.02 -15.65
C ASN A 337 14.66 10.37 -14.70
N GLY A 338 14.33 11.65 -14.57
CA GLY A 338 13.15 12.16 -13.92
C GLY A 338 12.73 13.48 -14.54
N PHE A 339 11.55 13.97 -14.16
CA PHE A 339 11.16 15.36 -14.34
C PHE A 339 9.95 15.70 -13.46
N THR A 340 9.78 17.00 -13.22
CA THR A 340 8.58 17.59 -12.64
C THR A 340 8.32 18.98 -13.26
N ALA A 341 7.22 19.62 -12.89
CA ALA A 341 6.90 20.98 -13.33
C ALA A 341 6.33 21.81 -12.18
N THR A 342 6.50 23.13 -12.27
CA THR A 342 6.01 24.08 -11.27
C THR A 342 4.50 23.97 -11.05
N SER A 343 3.72 23.80 -12.12
CA SER A 343 2.26 23.65 -12.05
C SER A 343 1.77 22.27 -11.58
N TRP A 344 2.67 21.32 -11.29
CA TRP A 344 2.33 19.95 -10.90
C TRP A 344 2.57 19.73 -9.41
N ASP A 345 1.77 18.86 -8.79
CA ASP A 345 1.95 18.41 -7.40
C ASP A 345 2.47 16.96 -7.37
N HIS A 346 3.20 16.58 -8.42
CA HIS A 346 3.75 15.25 -8.58
C HIS A 346 5.08 15.26 -9.34
N LEU A 347 5.79 14.15 -9.24
CA LEU A 347 7.08 13.92 -9.90
C LEU A 347 7.04 12.62 -10.71
N VAL A 348 7.86 12.56 -11.75
CA VAL A 348 7.96 11.41 -12.66
C VAL A 348 9.39 10.90 -12.64
N ILE A 349 9.56 9.62 -12.34
CA ILE A 349 10.84 8.93 -12.29
C ILE A 349 10.82 7.77 -13.27
N LYS A 350 11.80 7.75 -14.18
CA LYS A 350 11.98 6.66 -15.14
C LYS A 350 12.54 5.44 -14.44
N VAL A 351 11.89 4.31 -14.60
CA VAL A 351 12.31 3.00 -14.06
C VAL A 351 12.44 1.93 -15.14
N LYS A 352 13.22 0.89 -14.86
CA LYS A 352 13.34 -0.30 -15.70
C LYS A 352 12.70 -1.52 -15.03
N GLY A 353 12.35 -2.53 -15.81
CA GLY A 353 11.63 -3.71 -15.31
C GLY A 353 12.33 -4.48 -14.18
N GLY A 354 13.67 -4.42 -14.13
CA GLY A 354 14.48 -5.03 -13.08
C GLY A 354 14.80 -4.13 -11.89
N ASP A 355 14.37 -2.86 -11.88
CA ASP A 355 14.68 -1.94 -10.78
C ASP A 355 14.00 -2.41 -9.48
N THR A 356 14.76 -2.37 -8.39
CA THR A 356 14.26 -2.71 -7.04
C THR A 356 14.91 -1.85 -5.97
N LEU A 357 14.10 -1.26 -5.10
CA LEU A 357 14.61 -0.46 -3.97
C LEU A 357 15.05 -1.33 -2.79
N LYS A 358 14.60 -2.59 -2.74
CA LYS A 358 14.84 -3.49 -1.60
C LYS A 358 16.33 -3.80 -1.38
N THR A 359 17.12 -3.82 -2.45
CA THR A 359 18.55 -4.15 -2.39
C THR A 359 19.44 -2.92 -2.33
N VAL A 360 18.87 -1.72 -2.29
CA VAL A 360 19.64 -0.47 -2.26
C VAL A 360 20.22 -0.28 -0.86
N ASP A 361 21.55 -0.11 -0.80
CA ASP A 361 22.27 0.28 0.40
C ASP A 361 22.26 1.81 0.54
N MET A 362 21.48 2.31 1.50
CA MET A 362 21.33 3.75 1.71
C MET A 362 22.64 4.39 2.22
N GLN A 363 23.43 3.68 3.03
CA GLN A 363 24.70 4.22 3.54
C GLN A 363 25.70 4.41 2.40
N ALA A 364 25.77 3.45 1.48
CA ALA A 364 26.57 3.57 0.27
C ALA A 364 26.09 4.74 -0.62
N VAL A 365 24.78 4.95 -0.75
CA VAL A 365 24.23 6.11 -1.49
C VAL A 365 24.64 7.43 -0.85
N GLN A 366 24.59 7.54 0.48
CA GLN A 366 25.03 8.73 1.21
C GLN A 366 26.52 8.99 1.05
N ALA A 367 27.35 7.93 1.11
CA ALA A 367 28.79 8.04 0.87
C ALA A 367 29.10 8.50 -0.57
N ALA A 368 28.42 7.94 -1.57
CA ALA A 368 28.59 8.36 -2.96
C ALA A 368 28.15 9.83 -3.19
N ALA A 369 27.15 10.32 -2.46
CA ALA A 369 26.79 11.75 -2.50
C ALA A 369 27.83 12.64 -1.79
N ALA A 370 28.38 12.19 -0.67
CA ALA A 370 29.45 12.90 0.05
C ALA A 370 30.73 13.03 -0.80
N ASP A 371 31.09 11.99 -1.55
CA ASP A 371 32.23 12.03 -2.49
C ASP A 371 32.09 13.16 -3.51
N VAL A 372 30.87 13.40 -4.01
CA VAL A 372 30.62 14.50 -4.97
C VAL A 372 30.94 15.86 -4.35
N LEU A 373 30.55 16.06 -3.08
CA LEU A 373 30.81 17.29 -2.35
C LEU A 373 32.30 17.45 -2.05
N ALA A 374 32.96 16.41 -1.54
CA ALA A 374 34.39 16.43 -1.25
C ALA A 374 35.23 16.69 -2.52
N ASP A 375 34.90 16.03 -3.64
CA ASP A 375 35.59 16.22 -4.92
C ASP A 375 35.33 17.61 -5.50
N ALA A 376 34.12 18.15 -5.36
CA ALA A 376 33.81 19.51 -5.82
C ALA A 376 34.59 20.55 -5.03
N HIS A 377 34.72 20.38 -3.71
CA HIS A 377 35.48 21.26 -2.83
C HIS A 377 36.98 21.21 -3.16
N ALA A 378 37.52 20.00 -3.35
CA ALA A 378 38.91 19.78 -3.70
C ALA A 378 39.23 20.02 -5.20
N ASN A 379 38.23 20.37 -6.01
CA ASN A 379 38.37 20.55 -7.46
C ASN A 379 38.93 19.32 -8.20
N ARG A 380 38.40 18.11 -7.92
CA ARG A 380 38.91 16.82 -8.43
C ARG A 380 37.94 15.97 -9.25
N GLY A 381 36.76 16.49 -9.60
CA GLY A 381 35.76 15.73 -10.36
C GLY A 381 36.23 15.22 -11.75
N PRO A 382 35.50 14.26 -12.34
CA PRO A 382 35.86 13.66 -13.62
C PRO A 382 35.69 14.60 -14.82
N ARG A 383 34.80 15.59 -14.75
CA ARG A 383 34.51 16.53 -15.84
C ARG A 383 35.22 17.85 -15.64
N GLN A 384 35.80 18.40 -16.70
CA GLN A 384 36.39 19.74 -16.71
C GLN A 384 35.33 20.75 -17.18
N LEU A 385 35.13 21.79 -16.39
CA LEU A 385 34.17 22.87 -16.62
C LEU A 385 34.91 24.21 -16.59
N MET A 386 34.75 25.00 -17.65
CA MET A 386 35.23 26.38 -17.71
C MET A 386 34.09 27.34 -17.38
N PRO A 387 34.14 28.08 -16.26
CA PRO A 387 33.13 29.10 -15.98
C PRO A 387 33.16 30.19 -17.06
N ARG A 388 31.99 30.55 -17.61
CA ARG A 388 31.90 31.61 -18.63
C ARG A 388 32.44 32.93 -18.09
N GLY A 389 33.41 33.52 -18.80
CA GLY A 389 34.00 34.82 -18.45
C GLY A 389 35.07 34.79 -17.36
N ALA A 390 35.53 33.59 -16.93
CA ALA A 390 36.61 33.48 -15.97
C ALA A 390 37.99 33.39 -16.66
N SER A 391 38.97 34.12 -16.14
CA SER A 391 40.39 34.06 -16.53
C SER A 391 41.20 33.07 -15.66
N GLY A 392 40.52 32.17 -14.95
CA GLY A 392 41.10 31.29 -13.91
C GLY A 392 41.16 29.81 -14.29
N GLU A 393 41.53 28.98 -13.31
CA GLU A 393 41.65 27.53 -13.48
C GLU A 393 40.30 26.85 -13.74
N ALA A 394 40.33 25.80 -14.56
CA ALA A 394 39.16 24.99 -14.86
C ALA A 394 38.64 24.30 -13.58
N LEU A 395 37.32 24.33 -13.41
CA LEU A 395 36.68 23.55 -12.37
C LEU A 395 36.60 22.08 -12.78
N ARG A 396 36.79 21.18 -11.83
CA ARG A 396 36.60 19.75 -12.02
C ARG A 396 35.43 19.25 -11.17
N ARG A 397 34.36 18.78 -11.81
CA ARG A 397 33.10 18.42 -11.15
C ARG A 397 32.58 17.06 -11.63
N HIS A 398 31.72 16.47 -10.81
CA HIS A 398 30.87 15.36 -11.25
C HIS A 398 29.75 15.90 -12.13
N TRP A 399 29.17 15.05 -13.00
CA TRP A 399 28.03 15.46 -13.83
C TRP A 399 26.83 15.85 -12.96
N SER A 400 26.35 14.93 -12.12
CA SER A 400 25.30 15.15 -11.12
C SER A 400 25.48 14.18 -9.95
N VAL A 401 24.82 14.46 -8.81
CA VAL A 401 24.79 13.53 -7.67
C VAL A 401 24.19 12.18 -8.10
N SER A 402 23.08 12.24 -8.84
CA SER A 402 22.38 11.04 -9.31
C SER A 402 23.19 10.20 -10.29
N ALA A 403 24.01 10.82 -11.14
CA ALA A 403 24.92 10.09 -12.03
C ALA A 403 26.01 9.37 -11.23
N ASN A 404 26.68 10.04 -10.30
CA ASN A 404 27.72 9.40 -9.49
C ASN A 404 27.19 8.21 -8.66
N VAL A 405 26.01 8.36 -8.06
CA VAL A 405 25.33 7.25 -7.36
C VAL A 405 25.04 6.09 -8.32
N GLY A 406 24.54 6.38 -9.52
CA GLY A 406 24.25 5.36 -10.53
C GLY A 406 25.49 4.64 -11.05
N ASP A 407 26.58 5.37 -11.28
CA ASP A 407 27.84 4.83 -11.78
C ASP A 407 28.51 3.92 -10.74
N LYS A 408 28.45 4.27 -9.46
CA LYS A 408 29.07 3.48 -8.37
C LYS A 408 28.21 2.30 -7.90
N LEU A 409 26.89 2.47 -7.82
CA LEU A 409 25.99 1.55 -7.11
C LEU A 409 24.89 0.95 -8.00
N GLY A 410 24.83 1.36 -9.27
CA GLY A 410 23.86 0.87 -10.24
C GLY A 410 22.54 1.65 -10.30
N GLU A 411 21.73 1.29 -11.29
CA GLU A 411 20.55 2.06 -11.67
C GLU A 411 19.44 2.08 -10.61
N SER A 412 19.29 1.01 -9.81
CA SER A 412 18.30 0.98 -8.74
C SER A 412 18.62 1.99 -7.63
N ALA A 413 19.90 2.15 -7.26
CA ALA A 413 20.35 3.17 -6.32
C ALA A 413 20.22 4.58 -6.90
N GLN A 414 20.38 4.75 -8.22
CA GLN A 414 20.13 6.04 -8.87
C GLN A 414 18.68 6.51 -8.74
N ARG A 415 17.69 5.61 -8.59
CA ARG A 415 16.27 6.02 -8.50
C ARG A 415 15.98 6.88 -7.28
N ILE A 416 16.60 6.59 -6.13
CA ILE A 416 16.41 7.40 -4.92
C ILE A 416 17.03 8.80 -5.07
N SER A 417 18.25 8.90 -5.60
CA SER A 417 18.92 10.20 -5.79
C SER A 417 18.24 11.03 -6.89
N THR A 418 17.74 10.39 -7.95
CA THR A 418 16.92 11.07 -8.96
C THR A 418 15.60 11.55 -8.36
N TRP A 419 14.95 10.72 -7.54
CA TRP A 419 13.71 11.11 -6.85
C TRP A 419 13.92 12.33 -5.94
N LEU A 420 15.01 12.35 -5.17
CA LEU A 420 15.37 13.50 -4.34
C LEU A 420 15.66 14.76 -5.15
N HIS A 421 16.30 14.62 -6.32
CA HIS A 421 16.51 15.74 -7.23
C HIS A 421 15.17 16.34 -7.71
N GLU A 422 14.25 15.50 -8.21
CA GLU A 422 12.94 15.98 -8.66
C GLU A 422 12.10 16.57 -7.52
N LEU A 423 12.20 16.00 -6.32
CA LEU A 423 11.59 16.58 -5.13
C LEU A 423 12.21 17.94 -4.78
N GLY A 424 13.51 18.11 -4.99
CA GLY A 424 14.21 19.37 -4.81
C GLY A 424 13.65 20.50 -5.67
N HIS A 425 13.23 20.21 -6.90
CA HIS A 425 12.48 21.18 -7.71
C HIS A 425 11.14 21.56 -7.07
N GLN A 426 10.39 20.58 -6.54
CA GLN A 426 9.12 20.86 -5.86
C GLN A 426 9.32 21.75 -4.62
N VAL A 427 10.31 21.42 -3.79
CA VAL A 427 10.73 22.26 -2.64
C VAL A 427 11.09 23.66 -3.10
N HIS A 428 11.89 23.78 -4.17
CA HIS A 428 12.30 25.08 -4.74
C HIS A 428 11.10 25.92 -5.19
N PHE A 429 10.11 25.30 -5.84
CA PHE A 429 8.89 25.99 -6.27
C PHE A 429 8.03 26.46 -5.09
N TRP A 430 7.87 25.61 -4.06
CA TRP A 430 7.14 25.98 -2.83
C TRP A 430 7.87 27.06 -2.03
N ALA A 431 9.20 27.11 -2.09
CA ALA A 431 10.00 28.16 -1.46
C ALA A 431 9.94 29.51 -2.20
N GLY A 432 9.24 29.61 -3.33
CA GLY A 432 9.22 30.83 -4.17
C GLY A 432 10.52 31.02 -4.97
N GLU A 433 11.14 29.92 -5.40
CA GLU A 433 12.29 29.87 -6.29
C GLU A 433 13.48 30.74 -5.86
N PRO A 434 13.99 30.63 -4.61
CA PRO A 434 15.14 31.40 -4.15
C PRO A 434 16.37 31.16 -5.04
N ASN A 435 17.18 32.21 -5.21
CA ASN A 435 18.41 32.12 -5.99
C ASN A 435 19.54 31.51 -5.15
N LEU A 436 19.94 30.29 -5.46
CA LEU A 436 21.08 29.59 -4.85
C LEU A 436 22.32 29.58 -5.75
N THR A 437 22.35 30.39 -6.81
CA THR A 437 23.54 30.51 -7.67
C THR A 437 24.62 31.35 -6.96
N GLY A 438 25.90 31.05 -7.24
CA GLY A 438 27.04 31.81 -6.69
C GLY A 438 27.44 31.48 -5.25
N ILE A 439 26.70 30.62 -4.53
CA ILE A 439 27.01 30.22 -3.15
C ILE A 439 27.71 28.84 -3.01
N GLY A 440 28.04 28.21 -4.14
CA GLY A 440 28.84 26.98 -4.23
C GLY A 440 28.37 26.05 -5.35
N LEU A 441 29.21 25.82 -6.37
CA LEU A 441 28.86 24.93 -7.49
C LEU A 441 29.38 23.50 -7.22
N ILE A 442 28.46 22.57 -6.98
CA ILE A 442 28.77 21.19 -6.57
C ILE A 442 28.85 20.20 -7.74
N THR A 443 28.11 20.42 -8.82
CA THR A 443 28.11 19.54 -10.01
C THR A 443 28.07 20.37 -11.29
N GLU A 444 28.44 19.77 -12.42
CA GLU A 444 28.29 20.42 -13.74
C GLU A 444 26.82 20.70 -14.05
N TYR A 445 25.94 19.74 -13.75
CA TYR A 445 24.51 19.83 -13.99
C TYR A 445 23.87 20.97 -13.20
N ALA A 446 24.28 21.18 -11.94
CA ALA A 446 23.87 22.32 -11.13
C ALA A 446 24.21 23.68 -11.77
N GLY A 447 25.23 23.73 -12.65
CA GLY A 447 25.63 24.94 -13.36
C GLY A 447 24.71 25.34 -14.52
N THR A 448 23.74 24.49 -14.87
CA THR A 448 22.87 24.70 -16.04
C THR A 448 21.93 25.88 -15.87
N ASN A 449 21.22 25.95 -14.74
CA ASN A 449 20.35 27.06 -14.36
C ASN A 449 20.04 27.03 -12.85
N GLY A 450 19.38 28.07 -12.33
CA GLY A 450 19.07 28.19 -10.90
C GLY A 450 18.15 27.10 -10.34
N LYS A 451 17.28 26.50 -11.16
CA LYS A 451 16.38 25.40 -10.73
C LYS A 451 17.16 24.10 -10.56
N GLU A 452 18.04 23.77 -11.51
CA GLU A 452 18.93 22.61 -11.41
C GLU A 452 19.91 22.78 -10.24
N MET A 453 20.41 23.99 -10.03
CA MET A 453 21.26 24.31 -8.87
C MET A 453 20.54 24.00 -7.55
N ALA A 454 19.30 24.47 -7.40
CA ALA A 454 18.52 24.24 -6.18
C ALA A 454 18.19 22.75 -5.98
N ALA A 455 17.79 22.04 -7.04
CA ALA A 455 17.46 20.63 -6.97
C ALA A 455 18.67 19.73 -6.67
N GLU A 456 19.80 19.97 -7.33
CA GLU A 456 21.06 19.25 -7.05
C GLU A 456 21.55 19.52 -5.62
N ALA A 457 21.51 20.78 -5.17
CA ALA A 457 21.91 21.14 -3.81
C ALA A 457 21.00 20.49 -2.76
N PHE A 458 19.69 20.45 -3.00
CA PHE A 458 18.75 19.77 -2.12
C PHE A 458 19.02 18.26 -2.06
N ALA A 459 19.19 17.59 -3.20
CA ALA A 459 19.49 16.15 -3.22
C ALA A 459 20.81 15.83 -2.49
N ALA A 460 21.84 16.65 -2.71
CA ALA A 460 23.12 16.53 -2.00
C ALA A 460 22.97 16.75 -0.49
N TRP A 461 22.19 17.75 -0.06
CA TRP A 461 21.94 18.03 1.35
C TRP A 461 21.20 16.88 2.04
N VAL A 462 20.13 16.36 1.42
CA VAL A 462 19.35 15.25 1.99
C VAL A 462 20.22 13.99 2.14
N LEU A 463 21.10 13.71 1.17
CA LEU A 463 21.94 12.51 1.22
C LEU A 463 23.19 12.70 2.10
N ALA A 464 23.79 13.88 2.11
CA ALA A 464 25.13 14.10 2.66
C ALA A 464 25.28 15.45 3.40
N ARG A 465 24.26 15.85 4.17
CA ARG A 465 24.24 17.10 4.97
C ARG A 465 25.54 17.43 5.69
N GLU A 466 26.12 16.50 6.45
CA GLU A 466 27.32 16.77 7.24
C GLU A 466 28.52 17.12 6.35
N SER A 467 28.73 16.39 5.25
CA SER A 467 29.74 16.72 4.24
C SER A 467 29.46 18.07 3.57
N MET A 468 28.18 18.40 3.35
CA MET A 468 27.81 19.70 2.78
C MET A 468 28.07 20.84 3.76
N LEU A 469 27.83 20.65 5.07
CA LEU A 469 28.15 21.63 6.10
C LEU A 469 29.65 21.87 6.23
N GLU A 470 30.44 20.80 6.12
CA GLU A 470 31.90 20.87 6.16
C GLU A 470 32.46 21.64 4.95
N HIS A 471 32.04 21.28 3.74
CA HIS A 471 32.68 21.78 2.52
C HIS A 471 31.98 23.00 1.89
N PHE A 472 30.67 23.17 2.11
CA PHE A 472 29.83 24.22 1.53
C PHE A 472 28.80 24.78 2.55
N PRO A 473 29.23 25.32 3.70
CA PRO A 473 28.33 25.70 4.79
C PRO A 473 27.29 26.76 4.40
N LYS A 474 27.63 27.71 3.51
CA LYS A 474 26.69 28.71 3.00
C LYS A 474 25.58 28.08 2.16
N LEU A 475 25.93 27.10 1.34
CA LEU A 475 24.97 26.38 0.50
C LEU A 475 24.05 25.50 1.36
N ALA A 476 24.61 24.78 2.34
CA ALA A 476 23.83 23.97 3.27
C ALA A 476 22.76 24.81 4.00
N LYS A 477 23.14 25.97 4.56
CA LYS A 477 22.19 26.90 5.19
C LYS A 477 21.15 27.44 4.21
N GLY A 478 21.55 27.68 2.95
CA GLY A 478 20.63 28.10 1.89
C GLY A 478 19.56 27.05 1.58
N VAL A 479 19.94 25.77 1.53
CA VAL A 479 19.02 24.65 1.34
C VAL A 479 18.10 24.47 2.55
N GLU A 480 18.61 24.58 3.77
CA GLU A 480 17.81 24.52 5.00
C GLU A 480 16.74 25.62 5.03
N ALA A 481 17.13 26.87 4.72
CA ALA A 481 16.19 27.98 4.63
C ALA A 481 15.15 27.80 3.52
N MET A 482 15.56 27.25 2.38
CA MET A 482 14.66 26.91 1.27
C MET A 482 13.62 25.88 1.69
N LEU A 483 14.03 24.80 2.36
CA LEU A 483 13.14 23.73 2.81
C LEU A 483 12.16 24.21 3.89
N ALA A 484 12.65 24.99 4.87
CA ALA A 484 11.80 25.57 5.90
C ALA A 484 10.74 26.51 5.30
N LYS A 485 11.15 27.38 4.36
CA LYS A 485 10.22 28.27 3.65
C LYS A 485 9.19 27.50 2.82
N ALA A 486 9.61 26.46 2.12
CA ALA A 486 8.72 25.60 1.35
C ALA A 486 7.66 24.93 2.23
N THR A 487 8.08 24.41 3.39
CA THR A 487 7.20 23.73 4.34
C THR A 487 6.13 24.66 4.91
N ALA A 488 6.49 25.92 5.21
CA ALA A 488 5.57 26.92 5.74
C ALA A 488 4.69 27.58 4.67
N ALA A 489 5.00 27.42 3.37
CA ALA A 489 4.29 28.09 2.29
C ALA A 489 2.88 27.51 2.10
N THR A 490 1.89 28.38 1.90
CA THR A 490 0.50 27.99 1.58
C THR A 490 0.21 28.00 0.09
N THR A 491 1.05 28.67 -0.70
CA THR A 491 0.95 28.73 -2.16
C THR A 491 2.30 28.44 -2.80
N LYS A 492 2.24 27.90 -4.02
CA LYS A 492 3.41 27.53 -4.80
C LYS A 492 3.70 28.60 -5.85
N SER A 493 4.97 28.82 -6.21
CA SER A 493 5.30 29.79 -7.26
C SER A 493 4.51 29.54 -8.55
N GLY A 494 3.96 30.60 -9.14
CA GLY A 494 3.19 30.51 -10.39
C GLY A 494 1.77 29.94 -10.27
N ARG A 495 1.21 29.82 -9.05
CA ARG A 495 -0.22 29.56 -8.79
C ARG A 495 -0.89 30.68 -8.03
#